data_AF-A0A852P8L8-F1
#
_entry.id   AF-A0A852P8L8-F1
#
_cell.length_a   1.000
_cell.length_b   1.000
_cell.length_c   1.000
_cell.angle_alpha   90.00
_cell.angle_beta   90.00
_cell.angle_gamma   90.00
#
_symmetry.space_group_name_H-M   'P 1'
#
loop_
_entity.id
_entity.type
_entity.pdbx_description
1 polymer ?
#
loop_
_entity_poly.entity_id
_entity_poly.type
_entity_poly.pdbx_seq_one_letter_code
_entity_poly.pdbx_strand_id
1 'polypeptide(L)' 'DTREFSQDGECTECHPECERIEGGVTCNGSGADACTRCARYRDGPHCV' A
#
# COMPACT_ATOMS: atom_id res chain seq x y z
N ASP A 1 -13.17 -0.90 2.62
CA ASP A 1 -12.26 -1.82 3.32
C ASP A 1 -10.88 -1.22 3.38
N THR A 2 -10.29 -1.24 4.56
CA THR A 2 -8.91 -0.81 4.79
C THR A 2 -7.97 -1.86 4.21
N ARG A 3 -6.90 -1.42 3.53
CA ARG A 3 -5.88 -2.34 3.01
C ARG A 3 -4.77 -2.35 4.03
N GLU A 4 -4.36 -3.54 4.43
CA GLU A 4 -3.42 -3.71 5.53
C GLU A 4 -2.32 -4.71 5.14
N PHE A 5 -1.19 -4.59 5.82
CA PHE A 5 -0.09 -5.54 5.77
C PHE A 5 0.28 -5.97 7.19
N SER A 6 0.86 -7.17 7.34
CA SER A 6 1.32 -7.64 8.63
C SER A 6 2.71 -7.10 8.92
N GLN A 7 2.89 -6.46 10.07
CA GLN A 7 4.17 -6.07 10.62
C GLN A 7 4.25 -6.55 12.07
N ASP A 8 5.23 -7.39 12.38
CA ASP A 8 5.45 -7.92 13.74
C ASP A 8 4.23 -8.62 14.38
N GLY A 9 3.38 -9.24 13.55
CA GLY A 9 2.16 -9.92 14.00
C GLY A 9 0.95 -9.01 14.20
N GLU A 10 1.09 -7.71 13.93
CA GLU A 10 0.00 -6.74 13.94
C GLU A 10 -0.37 -6.33 12.50
N CYS A 11 -1.64 -5.95 12.31
CA CYS A 11 -2.09 -5.39 11.04
C CYS A 11 -1.87 -3.88 11.03
N THR A 12 -1.14 -3.41 10.03
CA THR A 12 -0.86 -1.99 9.81
C THR A 12 -1.48 -1.55 8.49
N GLU A 13 -2.09 -0.37 8.49
CA GLU A 13 -2.72 0.20 7.30
C GLU A 13 -1.70 0.59 6.21
N CYS A 14 -2.04 0.28 4.96
CA CYS A 14 -1.32 0.73 3.78
C CYS A 14 -1.50 2.23 3.54
N HIS A 15 -0.57 2.85 2.81
CA HIS A 15 -0.74 4.22 2.36
C HIS A 15 -2.05 4.38 1.54
N PRO A 16 -2.81 5.49 1.69
CA PRO A 16 -4.07 5.70 0.98
C PRO A 16 -3.94 5.67 -0.55
N GLU A 17 -2.78 6.05 -1.07
CA GLU A 17 -2.45 6.01 -2.50
C GLU A 17 -2.13 4.61 -3.04
N CYS A 18 -2.14 3.56 -2.22
CA CYS A 18 -2.00 2.19 -2.71
C CYS A 18 -3.32 1.70 -3.34
N GLU A 19 -3.24 1.27 -4.60
CA GLU A 19 -4.39 0.74 -5.35
C GLU A 19 -4.86 -0.57 -4.74
N ARG A 20 -6.17 -0.74 -4.55
CA ARG A 20 -6.75 -1.99 -4.08
C ARG A 20 -6.53 -3.11 -5.12
N ILE A 21 -5.88 -4.19 -4.70
CA ILE A 21 -5.62 -5.36 -5.54
C ILE A 21 -6.48 -6.52 -5.04
N GLU A 22 -7.42 -6.97 -5.87
CA GLU A 22 -8.26 -8.13 -5.56
C GLU A 22 -7.44 -9.43 -5.64
N GLY A 23 -7.49 -10.24 -4.57
CA GLY A 23 -6.76 -11.51 -4.49
C GLY A 23 -5.23 -11.39 -4.33
N GLY A 24 -4.71 -10.20 -4.01
CA GLY A 24 -3.27 -9.94 -3.90
C GLY A 24 -2.89 -9.00 -2.76
N VAL A 25 -1.59 -8.86 -2.53
CA VAL A 25 -1.03 -7.92 -1.54
C VAL A 25 -1.06 -6.51 -2.11
N THR A 26 -1.46 -5.54 -1.29
CA THR A 26 -1.65 -4.15 -1.72
C THR A 26 -0.42 -3.28 -1.44
N CYS A 27 0.22 -3.51 -0.29
CA CYS A 27 1.44 -2.85 0.14
C CYS A 27 2.27 -3.80 1.00
N ASN A 28 3.56 -3.51 1.17
CA ASN A 28 4.46 -4.21 2.09
C ASN A 28 5.02 -3.28 3.18
N GLY A 29 4.35 -2.14 3.41
CA GLY A 29 4.77 -1.07 4.28
C GLY A 29 3.72 0.04 4.31
N SER A 30 3.79 0.92 5.31
CA SER A 30 2.86 2.03 5.50
C SER A 30 3.16 3.25 4.61
N GLY A 31 4.35 3.29 4.00
CA GLY A 31 4.81 4.39 3.15
C GLY A 31 4.21 4.35 1.74
N ALA A 32 4.15 5.52 1.10
CA ALA A 32 3.68 5.69 -0.29
C ALA A 32 4.59 5.00 -1.33
N ASP A 33 5.82 4.67 -0.95
CA ASP A 33 6.81 3.92 -1.73
C ASP A 33 6.68 2.40 -1.58
N ALA A 34 5.94 1.94 -0.57
CA ALA A 34 5.70 0.54 -0.28
C ALA A 34 4.45 -0.03 -0.98
N CYS A 35 3.79 0.77 -1.82
CA CYS A 35 2.65 0.31 -2.60
C CYS A 35 3.09 -0.64 -3.72
N THR A 36 2.42 -1.79 -3.87
CA THR A 36 2.61 -2.66 -5.03
C THR A 36 2.20 -1.96 -6.33
N ARG A 37 1.13 -1.16 -6.28
CA ARG A 37 0.68 -0.30 -7.38
C ARG A 37 0.04 0.98 -6.82
N CYS A 38 0.25 2.11 -7.50
CA CYS A 38 -0.35 3.39 -7.13
C CYS A 38 -1.78 3.49 -7.67
N ALA A 39 -2.72 3.97 -6.84
CA ALA A 39 -4.11 4.20 -7.21
C ALA A 39 -4.29 5.38 -8.19
N ARG A 40 -3.35 6.34 -8.13
CA ARG A 40 -3.40 7.61 -8.87
C ARG A 40 -2.14 7.79 -9.70
N TYR A 41 -1.18 8.59 -9.22
CA TYR A 41 0.04 8.91 -9.94
C TYR A 41 1.27 8.43 -9.16
N ARG A 42 2.42 8.45 -9.81
CA ARG A 42 3.71 8.09 -9.20
C ARG A 42 4.70 9.21 -9.49
N ASP A 43 5.26 9.77 -8.41
CA ASP A 43 6.36 10.74 -8.46
C ASP A 43 7.62 10.08 -7.90
N GLY A 44 8.50 9.65 -8.81
CA GLY A 44 9.68 8.86 -8.45
C GLY A 44 9.28 7.55 -7.73
N PRO A 45 9.79 7.29 -6.51
CA PRO A 45 9.42 6.10 -5.75
C PRO A 45 8.06 6.22 -5.04
N HIS A 46 7.51 7.42 -4.88
CA HIS A 46 6.33 7.66 -4.05
C HIS A 46 5.04 7.70 -4.90
N CYS A 47 3.98 7.04 -4.42
CA CYS A 47 2.63 7.21 -4.96
C CYS A 47 1.98 8.49 -4.43
N VAL A 48 1.32 9.24 -5.32
CA VAL A 48 0.69 10.55 -5.04
C VAL A 48 -0.65 10.72 -5.75
#